data_AF-A0A4R7GNB7-F1
#
_entry.id   AF-A0A4R7GNB7-F1
#
_cell.length_a   1.000
_cell.length_b   1.000
_cell.length_c   1.000
_cell.angle_alpha   90.00
_cell.angle_beta   90.00
_cell.angle_gamma   90.00
#
_symmetry.space_group_name_H-M   'P 1'
#
loop_
_entity.id
_entity.type
_entity.pdbx_description
1 polymer ?
#
loop_
_entity_poly.entity_id
_entity_poly.type
_entity_poly.pdbx_seq_one_letter_code
_entity_poly.pdbx_strand_id
1 'polypeptide(L)'
;MNKHFACLSVFLAAAFLTGCAQPTARTAEQDPSALNNRCYTEFKALQTLDKQAFSVYKQQFSQLNEAYAVYKTNASLINKDSKEMFALELKDKQTLICARVKSAVFNNMNQRSQMLNDI
;
A
#
# COMPACT_ATOMS: atom_id res chain seq x y z
N MET A 1 39.78 -3.96 44.41
CA MET A 1 39.00 -3.79 45.65
C MET A 1 38.76 -2.31 45.88
N ASN A 2 37.54 -1.99 46.35
CA ASN A 2 37.12 -0.78 47.04
C ASN A 2 36.61 0.43 46.22
N LYS A 3 35.27 0.52 46.25
CA LYS A 3 34.41 1.70 46.16
C LYS A 3 34.66 2.64 47.34
N HIS A 4 34.30 3.93 47.18
CA HIS A 4 33.37 4.74 47.99
C HIS A 4 33.65 6.24 47.70
N PHE A 5 32.73 6.95 47.03
CA PHE A 5 31.60 7.72 47.58
C PHE A 5 32.01 9.13 48.05
N ALA A 6 31.66 10.17 47.28
CA ALA A 6 31.31 11.48 47.82
C ALA A 6 30.43 12.24 46.82
N CYS A 7 29.25 12.60 47.31
CA CYS A 7 28.13 13.22 46.63
C CYS A 7 28.28 14.76 46.62
N LEU A 8 27.36 15.42 45.91
CA LEU A 8 26.97 16.83 45.96
C LEU A 8 27.69 17.82 45.02
N SER A 9 27.03 18.08 43.89
CA SER A 9 26.71 19.47 43.51
C SER A 9 25.48 19.47 42.61
N VAL A 10 24.43 20.10 43.13
CA VAL A 10 23.12 20.36 42.53
C VAL A 10 23.23 21.50 41.49
N PHE A 11 22.29 21.56 40.55
CA PHE A 11 22.03 22.61 39.54
C PHE A 11 22.96 22.55 38.31
N LEU A 12 22.52 22.57 37.05
CA LEU A 12 21.26 22.97 36.43
C LEU A 12 20.87 21.94 35.35
N ALA A 13 19.62 21.48 35.37
CA ALA A 13 19.00 20.85 34.22
C ALA A 13 18.71 21.93 33.17
N ALA A 14 19.67 22.18 32.27
CA ALA A 14 19.42 22.92 31.04
C ALA A 14 18.60 22.02 30.12
N ALA A 15 17.38 22.46 29.84
CA ALA A 15 16.43 21.83 28.95
C ALA A 15 17.01 21.72 27.53
N PHE A 16 17.60 20.57 27.20
CA PHE A 16 17.64 20.10 25.83
C PHE A 16 16.34 19.35 25.57
N LEU A 17 15.27 20.09 25.27
CA LEU A 17 14.15 19.55 24.50
C LEU A 17 14.62 19.38 23.05
N THR A 18 15.56 18.46 22.83
CA THR A 18 15.66 17.79 21.53
C THR A 18 14.48 16.83 21.48
N GLY A 19 13.31 17.36 21.11
CA GLY A 19 12.22 16.52 20.67
C GLY A 19 12.75 15.65 19.53
N CYS A 20 12.76 14.34 19.73
CA CYS A 20 12.82 13.41 18.62
C CYS A 20 11.55 13.67 17.79
N ALA A 21 11.65 14.56 16.80
CA ALA A 21 10.73 14.57 15.70
C ALA A 21 10.91 13.23 15.02
N GLN A 22 10.14 12.23 15.47
CA GLN A 22 9.86 11.06 14.66
C GLN A 22 9.50 11.62 13.29
N PRO A 23 10.14 11.19 12.19
CA PRO A 23 9.61 11.50 10.88
C PRO A 23 8.24 10.83 10.89
N THR A 24 7.19 11.65 11.06
CA THR A 24 5.85 11.27 10.65
C THR A 24 6.05 10.76 9.24
N ALA A 25 5.97 9.43 9.08
CA ALA A 25 5.83 8.82 7.79
C ALA A 25 4.63 9.54 7.21
N ARG A 26 4.91 10.53 6.34
CA ARG A 26 3.89 11.17 5.57
C ARG A 26 3.23 10.00 4.88
N THR A 27 2.00 9.69 5.22
CA THR A 27 1.08 9.04 4.31
C THR A 27 1.09 9.97 3.12
N ALA A 28 2.03 9.73 2.19
CA ALA A 28 2.04 10.39 0.92
C ALA A 28 0.66 10.07 0.37
N GLU A 29 -0.18 11.09 0.25
CA GLU A 29 -1.42 10.99 -0.49
C GLU A 29 -0.99 10.51 -1.88
N GLN A 30 -1.10 9.20 -2.09
CA GLN A 30 -0.60 8.59 -3.32
C GLN A 30 -1.51 9.11 -4.41
N ASP A 31 -0.93 9.86 -5.36
CA ASP A 31 -1.64 10.29 -6.55
C ASP A 31 -2.36 9.06 -7.15
N PRO A 32 -3.71 9.10 -7.26
CA PRO A 32 -4.49 7.99 -7.78
C PRO A 32 -4.03 7.52 -9.16
N SER A 33 -3.48 8.43 -9.97
CA SER A 33 -2.96 8.13 -11.30
C SER A 33 -1.63 7.36 -11.21
N ALA A 34 -0.71 7.82 -10.37
CA ALA A 34 0.54 7.11 -10.07
C ALA A 34 0.30 5.73 -9.44
N LEU A 35 -0.68 5.60 -8.53
CA LEU A 35 -1.08 4.33 -7.92
C LEU A 35 -1.58 3.34 -8.97
N ASN A 36 -2.39 3.80 -9.93
CA ASN A 36 -2.89 2.97 -11.03
C ASN A 36 -1.77 2.51 -11.98
N ASN A 37 -0.86 3.42 -12.36
CA ASN A 37 0.25 3.08 -13.24
C ASN A 37 1.20 2.05 -12.60
N ARG A 38 1.46 2.21 -11.30
CA ARG A 38 2.27 1.26 -10.52
C ARG A 38 1.59 -0.09 -10.42
N CYS A 39 0.30 -0.10 -10.07
CA CYS A 39 -0.50 -1.32 -9.97
C CYS A 39 -0.50 -2.11 -11.28
N TYR A 40 -0.67 -1.45 -12.42
CA TYR A 40 -0.63 -2.12 -13.72
C TYR A 40 0.76 -2.70 -14.05
N THR A 41 1.82 -2.00 -13.64
CA THR A 41 3.20 -2.48 -13.79
C THR A 41 3.45 -3.72 -12.94
N GLU A 42 3.05 -3.70 -11.66
CA GLU A 42 3.16 -4.83 -10.74
C GLU A 42 2.29 -6.02 -11.22
N PHE A 43 1.09 -5.75 -11.74
CA PHE A 43 0.24 -6.77 -12.34
C PHE A 43 0.91 -7.44 -13.55
N LYS A 44 1.51 -6.66 -14.45
CA LYS A 44 2.27 -7.21 -15.59
C LYS A 44 3.47 -8.03 -15.12
N ALA A 45 4.14 -7.62 -14.05
CA ALA A 45 5.26 -8.39 -13.50
C ALA A 45 4.84 -9.82 -13.10
N LEU A 46 3.60 -10.00 -12.60
CA LEU A 46 3.11 -11.35 -12.27
C LEU A 46 3.09 -12.31 -13.47
N GLN A 47 3.06 -11.85 -14.73
CA GLN A 47 3.16 -12.73 -15.90
C GLN A 47 4.42 -13.61 -15.88
N THR A 48 5.52 -13.09 -15.34
CA THR A 48 6.79 -13.80 -15.22
C THR A 48 7.04 -14.32 -13.82
N LEU A 49 6.53 -13.61 -12.80
CA LEU A 49 6.78 -13.94 -11.40
C LEU A 49 5.89 -15.07 -10.88
N ASP A 50 4.60 -15.02 -11.23
CA ASP A 50 3.56 -15.94 -10.75
C ASP A 50 2.39 -15.97 -11.74
N LYS A 51 2.44 -16.93 -12.67
CA LYS A 51 1.42 -17.09 -13.72
C LYS A 51 0.03 -17.41 -13.17
N GLN A 52 -0.04 -18.08 -12.02
CA GLN A 52 -1.31 -18.43 -11.39
C GLN A 52 -1.94 -17.16 -10.80
N ALA A 53 -1.19 -16.40 -10.02
CA ALA A 53 -1.66 -15.11 -9.49
C ALA A 53 -2.02 -14.14 -10.62
N PHE A 54 -1.23 -14.09 -11.70
CA PHE A 54 -1.56 -13.29 -12.89
C PHE A 54 -2.94 -13.64 -13.46
N SER A 55 -3.25 -14.93 -13.62
CA SER A 55 -4.55 -15.38 -14.13
C SER A 55 -5.70 -14.94 -13.23
N VAL A 56 -5.56 -15.10 -11.91
CA VAL A 56 -6.57 -14.70 -10.92
C VAL A 56 -6.81 -13.19 -10.97
N TYR A 57 -5.75 -12.38 -10.94
CA TYR A 57 -5.92 -10.92 -10.96
C TYR A 57 -6.41 -10.41 -12.33
N LYS A 58 -6.07 -11.08 -13.43
CA LYS A 58 -6.63 -10.76 -14.76
C LYS A 58 -8.15 -10.91 -14.75
N GLN A 59 -8.67 -11.99 -14.16
CA GLN A 59 -10.11 -12.19 -14.03
C GLN A 59 -10.75 -11.11 -13.14
N GLN A 60 -10.13 -10.76 -12.01
CA GLN A 60 -10.64 -9.70 -11.12
C GLN A 60 -10.68 -8.33 -11.82
N PHE A 61 -9.66 -7.97 -12.59
CA PHE A 61 -9.66 -6.75 -13.40
C PHE A 61 -10.73 -6.78 -14.50
N SER A 62 -10.98 -7.94 -15.13
CA SER A 62 -12.06 -8.08 -16.11
C SER A 62 -13.42 -7.77 -15.50
N GLN A 63 -13.72 -8.38 -14.35
CA GLN A 63 -14.98 -8.16 -13.63
C GLN A 63 -15.14 -6.71 -13.18
N LEU A 64 -14.06 -6.09 -12.70
CA LEU A 64 -14.05 -4.67 -12.33
C LEU A 64 -14.36 -3.79 -13.55
N ASN A 65 -13.73 -4.07 -14.70
CA ASN A 65 -13.96 -3.32 -15.94
C ASN A 65 -15.41 -3.45 -16.44
N GLU A 66 -15.98 -4.66 -16.36
CA GLU A 66 -17.39 -4.91 -16.67
C GLU A 66 -18.30 -4.10 -15.74
N ALA A 67 -18.01 -4.08 -14.43
CA ALA A 67 -18.77 -3.29 -13.47
C ALA A 67 -18.70 -1.78 -13.76
N TYR A 68 -17.53 -1.25 -14.14
CA TYR A 68 -17.39 0.13 -14.61
C TYR A 68 -18.19 0.40 -15.89
N ALA A 69 -18.24 -0.54 -16.82
CA ALA A 69 -19.02 -0.40 -18.05
C ALA A 69 -20.53 -0.35 -17.76
N VAL A 70 -21.02 -1.21 -16.85
CA VAL A 70 -22.41 -1.19 -16.38
C VAL A 70 -22.71 0.13 -15.69
N TYR A 71 -21.86 0.58 -14.76
CA TYR A 71 -22.01 1.87 -14.09
C TYR A 71 -22.10 3.02 -15.11
N LYS A 72 -21.17 3.08 -16.08
CA LYS A 72 -21.15 4.14 -17.10
C LYS A 72 -22.42 4.14 -17.96
N THR A 73 -22.92 2.97 -18.32
CA THR A 73 -24.12 2.82 -19.16
C THR A 73 -25.39 3.25 -18.43
N ASN A 74 -25.44 3.05 -17.11
CA ASN A 74 -26.63 3.29 -16.30
C ASN A 74 -26.52 4.57 -15.44
N ALA A 75 -25.41 5.30 -15.51
CA ALA A 75 -25.15 6.46 -14.64
C ALA A 75 -26.20 7.58 -14.77
N SER A 76 -26.88 7.70 -15.92
CA SER A 76 -27.97 8.65 -16.14
C SER A 76 -29.31 8.20 -15.57
N LEU A 77 -29.46 6.92 -15.23
CA LEU A 77 -30.69 6.31 -14.73
C LEU A 77 -30.74 6.24 -13.19
N ILE A 78 -29.65 6.62 -12.53
CA ILE A 78 -29.51 6.60 -11.07
C ILE A 78 -29.38 8.02 -10.52
N ASN A 79 -29.88 8.23 -9.30
CA ASN A 79 -29.75 9.52 -8.63
C ASN A 79 -28.27 9.84 -8.30
N LYS A 80 -28.01 11.12 -8.00
CA LYS A 80 -26.65 11.62 -7.76
C LYS A 80 -25.93 10.87 -6.63
N ASP A 81 -26.58 10.65 -5.50
CA ASP A 81 -25.96 10.04 -4.32
C ASP A 81 -25.58 8.57 -4.59
N SER A 82 -26.49 7.82 -5.23
CA SER A 82 -26.21 6.45 -5.67
C SER A 82 -25.06 6.39 -6.66
N LYS A 83 -25.00 7.34 -7.60
CA LYS A 83 -23.90 7.42 -8.58
C LYS A 83 -22.56 7.64 -7.91
N GLU A 84 -22.50 8.56 -6.95
CA GLU A 84 -21.28 8.83 -6.17
C GLU A 84 -20.87 7.61 -5.35
N MET A 85 -21.82 6.97 -4.66
CA MET A 85 -21.58 5.75 -3.89
C MET A 85 -21.04 4.61 -4.76
N PHE A 86 -21.64 4.36 -5.92
CA PHE A 86 -21.14 3.33 -6.85
C PHE A 86 -19.73 3.65 -7.37
N ALA A 87 -19.46 4.92 -7.69
CA ALA A 87 -18.12 5.33 -8.13
C ALA A 87 -17.06 5.09 -7.04
N LEU A 88 -17.40 5.38 -5.77
CA LEU A 88 -16.53 5.12 -4.63
C LEU A 88 -16.29 3.61 -4.45
N GLU A 89 -17.35 2.79 -4.47
CA GLU A 89 -17.24 1.34 -4.34
C GLU A 89 -16.35 0.72 -5.43
N LEU A 90 -16.49 1.16 -6.69
CA LEU A 90 -15.65 0.68 -7.78
C LEU A 90 -14.18 1.10 -7.61
N LYS A 91 -13.94 2.33 -7.15
CA LYS A 91 -12.60 2.82 -6.83
C LYS A 91 -11.97 2.04 -5.68
N ASP A 92 -12.72 1.73 -4.64
CA ASP A 92 -12.23 0.96 -3.49
C ASP A 92 -11.89 -0.47 -3.88
N LYS A 93 -12.75 -1.11 -4.71
CA LYS A 93 -12.42 -2.42 -5.28
C LYS A 93 -11.13 -2.39 -6.09
N GLN A 94 -10.93 -1.38 -6.92
CA GLN A 94 -9.70 -1.19 -7.69
C GLN A 94 -8.48 -1.08 -6.78
N THR A 95 -8.55 -0.22 -5.76
CA THR A 95 -7.50 -0.04 -4.76
C THR A 95 -7.16 -1.36 -4.06
N LEU A 96 -8.17 -2.12 -3.66
CA LEU A 96 -7.98 -3.42 -2.99
C LEU A 96 -7.31 -4.44 -3.91
N ILE A 97 -7.74 -4.54 -5.18
CA ILE A 97 -7.09 -5.43 -6.16
C ILE A 97 -5.62 -5.03 -6.31
N CYS A 98 -5.33 -3.74 -6.45
CA CYS A 98 -3.98 -3.23 -6.58
C CYS A 98 -3.10 -3.52 -5.35
N ALA A 99 -3.64 -3.37 -4.14
CA ALA A 99 -2.92 -3.72 -2.91
C ALA A 99 -2.58 -5.22 -2.84
N ARG A 100 -3.49 -6.09 -3.28
CA ARG A 100 -3.27 -7.55 -3.34
C ARG A 100 -2.25 -7.93 -4.39
N VAL A 101 -2.29 -7.31 -5.57
CA VAL A 101 -1.26 -7.47 -6.62
C VAL A 101 0.12 -7.09 -6.08
N LYS A 102 0.24 -5.93 -5.44
CA LYS A 102 1.49 -5.47 -4.81
C LYS A 102 2.01 -6.49 -3.80
N SER A 103 1.13 -7.00 -2.93
CA SER A 103 1.49 -8.02 -1.94
C SER A 103 1.96 -9.31 -2.60
N ALA A 104 1.31 -9.76 -3.67
CA ALA A 104 1.70 -10.98 -4.39
C ALA A 104 3.09 -10.84 -5.02
N VAL A 105 3.37 -9.69 -5.67
CA VAL A 105 4.70 -9.40 -6.21
C VAL A 105 5.76 -9.40 -5.11
N PHE A 106 5.49 -8.71 -3.99
CA PHE A 106 6.43 -8.66 -2.87
C PHE A 106 6.72 -10.05 -2.31
N ASN A 107 5.70 -10.87 -2.08
CA ASN A 107 5.87 -12.22 -1.55
C ASN A 107 6.70 -13.10 -2.49
N ASN A 108 6.44 -13.03 -3.80
CA ASN A 108 7.21 -13.80 -4.78
C ASN A 108 8.69 -13.36 -4.83
N MET A 109 8.95 -12.05 -4.77
CA MET A 109 10.31 -11.51 -4.68
C MET A 109 11.02 -11.90 -3.38
N ASN A 110 10.33 -11.83 -2.25
CA ASN A 110 10.87 -12.20 -0.95
C ASN A 110 11.24 -13.70 -0.91
N GLN A 111 10.36 -14.58 -1.39
CA GLN A 111 10.63 -16.01 -1.48
C GLN A 111 11.86 -16.31 -2.34
N ARG A 112 11.99 -15.65 -3.50
CA ARG A 112 13.17 -15.81 -4.36
C ARG A 112 14.44 -15.29 -3.70
N SER A 113 14.37 -14.17 -2.98
CA SER A 113 15.52 -13.64 -2.25
C SER A 113 15.99 -14.60 -1.15
N GLN A 114 15.06 -15.25 -0.45
CA GLN A 114 15.40 -16.25 0.57
C GLN A 114 16.09 -17.46 -0.06
N MET A 115 15.54 -18.00 -1.16
CA MET A 115 16.16 -19.10 -1.90
C MET A 115 17.57 -18.79 -2.39
N LEU A 116 17.88 -17.54 -2.73
CA LEU A 116 19.23 -17.12 -3.13
C LEU A 116 20.20 -16.97 -1.96
N ASN A 117 19.70 -16.60 -0.77
CA ASN A 117 20.51 -16.47 0.43
C ASN A 117 20.84 -17.82 1.08
N ASP A 118 20.06 -18.85 0.75
CA ASP A 118 20.24 -20.22 1.24
C ASP A 118 21.22 -21.05 0.38
N ILE A 119 21.85 -20.44 -0.65
CA ILE A 119 22.87 -21.03 -1.54
C ILE A 119 24.26 -20.54 -1.12
#